data_AF-A0A924EQ33-F1
#
_entry.id   AF-A0A924EQ33-F1
#
_cell.length_a   1.000
_cell.length_b   1.000
_cell.length_c   1.000
_cell.angle_alpha   90.00
_cell.angle_beta   90.00
_cell.angle_gamma   90.00
#
_symmetry.space_group_name_H-M   'P 1'
#
loop_
_entity.id
_entity.type
_entity.pdbx_description
1 polymer ?
#
loop_
_entity_poly.entity_id
_entity_poly.type
_entity_poly.pdbx_seq_one_letter_code
_entity_poly.pdbx_strand_id
1 'polypeptide(L)'
;MITITILALSWEHIVVIGLILVLLFGGKKIPELMRGMGSGIKEFKDAVKKDEEVPPSNPNPAPQQPVNNPVNNPVVNPTDNSSTSI
;
A
#
# COMPACT_ATOMS: atom_id res chain seq x y z
N MET A 1 -1.82 46.84 9.71
CA MET A 1 -1.61 46.67 8.25
C MET A 1 -1.26 45.22 7.92
N ILE A 2 -0.15 44.67 8.38
CA ILE A 2 0.25 43.27 8.12
C ILE A 2 -0.74 42.22 8.66
N THR A 3 -1.32 42.43 9.85
CA THR A 3 -2.32 41.53 10.43
C THR A 3 -3.65 41.53 9.68
N ILE A 4 -4.04 42.66 9.08
CA ILE A 4 -5.25 42.74 8.25
C ILE A 4 -5.03 41.97 6.94
N THR A 5 -3.82 42.01 6.37
CA THR A 5 -3.46 41.19 5.20
C THR A 5 -3.52 39.69 5.50
N ILE A 6 -3.10 39.25 6.69
CA ILE A 6 -3.12 37.82 7.09
C ILE A 6 -4.54 37.37 7.49
N LEU A 7 -5.32 38.22 8.17
CA LEU A 7 -6.70 37.90 8.57
C LEU A 7 -7.70 38.02 7.42
N ALA A 8 -7.41 38.86 6.43
CA ALA A 8 -8.16 38.95 5.19
C ALA A 8 -7.72 37.90 4.14
N LEU A 9 -6.89 36.90 4.50
CA LEU A 9 -6.56 35.71 3.68
C LEU A 9 -7.80 34.81 3.47
N SER A 10 -8.90 35.44 3.05
CA SER A 10 -10.04 34.86 2.41
C SER A 10 -9.65 34.30 1.04
N TRP A 11 -10.53 33.49 0.46
CA TRP A 11 -10.45 32.95 -0.90
C TRP A 11 -10.03 33.99 -1.97
N GLU A 12 -10.32 35.28 -1.74
CA GLU A 12 -9.92 36.42 -2.56
C GLU A 12 -8.41 36.47 -2.84
N HIS A 13 -7.55 36.16 -1.86
CA HIS A 13 -6.10 36.16 -2.06
C HIS A 13 -5.63 35.05 -2.99
N ILE A 14 -6.25 33.87 -2.89
CA ILE A 14 -5.99 32.73 -3.79
C ILE A 14 -6.45 33.08 -5.21
N VAL A 15 -7.55 33.81 -5.36
CA VAL A 15 -8.02 34.30 -6.66
C VAL A 15 -7.04 35.33 -7.23
N VAL A 16 -6.54 36.27 -6.43
CA VAL A 16 -5.57 37.29 -6.89
C VAL A 16 -4.25 36.64 -7.31
N ILE A 17 -3.71 35.71 -6.51
CA ILE A 17 -2.47 35.01 -6.86
C ILE A 17 -2.67 34.14 -8.10
N GLY A 18 -3.82 33.46 -8.20
CA GLY A 18 -4.20 32.67 -9.37
C GLY A 18 -4.32 33.53 -10.62
N LEU A 19 -4.89 34.74 -10.50
CA LEU A 19 -5.02 35.69 -11.61
C LEU A 19 -3.65 36.17 -12.11
N ILE A 20 -2.72 36.48 -11.20
CA ILE A 20 -1.34 36.86 -11.56
C ILE A 20 -0.64 35.70 -12.28
N LEU A 21 -0.76 34.47 -11.78
CA LEU A 21 -0.20 33.28 -12.43
C LEU A 21 -0.83 33.02 -13.81
N VAL A 22 -2.14 33.23 -13.96
CA VAL A 22 -2.85 33.11 -15.23
C VAL A 22 -2.42 34.19 -16.22
N LEU A 23 -2.14 35.41 -15.78
CA LEU A 23 -1.61 36.47 -16.64
C LEU A 23 -0.17 36.19 -17.07
N LEU A 24 0.66 35.63 -16.18
CA LEU A 24 2.07 35.37 -16.45
C LEU A 24 2.30 34.12 -17.29
N PHE A 25 1.58 33.03 -17.00
CA PHE A 25 1.71 31.74 -17.68
C PHE A 25 0.61 31.49 -18.72
N GLY A 26 -0.47 32.28 -18.73
CA GLY A 26 -1.64 32.06 -19.56
C GLY A 26 -2.63 31.08 -18.93
N GLY A 27 -3.94 31.31 -19.16
CA GLY A 27 -5.02 30.47 -18.61
C GLY A 27 -5.01 29.00 -19.07
N LYS A 28 -4.22 28.66 -20.09
CA LYS A 28 -4.06 27.29 -20.59
C LYS A 28 -3.03 26.46 -19.81
N LYS A 29 -2.07 27.09 -19.11
CA LYS A 29 -0.97 26.36 -18.45
C LYS A 29 -1.36 25.72 -17.13
N ILE A 30 -2.21 26.36 -16.33
CA ILE A 30 -2.73 25.78 -15.08
C ILE A 30 -3.51 24.47 -15.32
N PRO A 31 -4.51 24.40 -16.23
CA PRO A 31 -5.24 23.16 -16.48
C PRO A 31 -4.36 22.09 -17.15
N GLU A 32 -3.38 22.48 -17.97
CA GLU A 32 -2.42 21.56 -18.59
C GLU A 32 -1.50 20.90 -17.54
N LEU A 33 -1.01 21.68 -16.57
CA LEU A 33 -0.23 21.18 -15.43
C LEU A 33 -1.07 20.31 -14.49
N MET A 34 -2.30 20.73 -14.16
CA MET A 34 -3.22 19.93 -13.34
C MET A 34 -3.57 18.60 -13.99
N ARG A 35 -3.76 18.57 -15.32
CA ARG A 35 -4.08 17.36 -16.05
C ARG A 35 -2.89 16.40 -16.13
N GLY A 36 -1.67 16.91 -16.36
CA GLY A 36 -0.45 16.10 -16.29
C GLY A 36 -0.18 15.56 -14.88
N MET A 37 -0.29 16.39 -13.85
CA MET A 37 -0.11 15.99 -12.45
C MET A 37 -1.17 14.98 -11.99
N GLY A 38 -2.43 15.19 -12.38
CA GLY A 38 -3.54 14.31 -12.04
C GLY A 38 -3.39 12.91 -12.64
N SER A 39 -2.92 12.80 -13.88
CA SER A 39 -2.60 11.51 -14.50
C SER A 39 -1.46 10.78 -13.77
N GLY A 40 -0.38 11.49 -13.43
CA GLY A 40 0.74 10.89 -12.69
C GLY A 40 0.36 10.39 -11.29
N ILE A 41 -0.45 11.15 -10.54
CA ILE A 41 -0.97 10.71 -9.23
C ILE A 41 -1.93 9.51 -9.39
N LYS A 42 -2.73 9.49 -10.46
CA LYS A 42 -3.64 8.37 -10.75
C LYS A 42 -2.85 7.09 -11.06
N GLU A 43 -1.87 7.15 -11.95
CA GLU A 43 -1.00 6.03 -12.33
C GLU A 43 -0.19 5.52 -11.12
N PHE A 44 0.34 6.43 -10.30
CA PHE A 44 1.02 6.10 -9.05
C PHE A 44 0.10 5.32 -8.10
N LYS A 45 -1.13 5.80 -7.89
CA LYS A 45 -2.10 5.11 -7.02
C LYS A 45 -2.55 3.77 -7.61
N ASP A 46 -2.69 3.69 -8.93
CA ASP A 46 -3.07 2.46 -9.64
C ASP A 46 -1.94 1.41 -9.62
N ALA A 47 -0.68 1.82 -9.52
CA ALA A 47 0.47 0.93 -9.34
C ALA A 47 0.55 0.43 -7.89
N VAL A 48 0.50 1.35 -6.92
CA VAL A 48 0.54 1.01 -5.48
C VAL A 48 -0.61 0.09 -5.08
N LYS A 49 -1.82 0.29 -5.63
CA LYS A 49 -2.97 -0.60 -5.35
C LYS A 49 -2.84 -2.00 -5.95
N LYS A 50 -2.16 -2.16 -7.09
CA LYS A 50 -1.93 -3.48 -7.68
C LYS A 50 -0.93 -4.29 -6.87
N ASP A 51 -0.02 -3.62 -6.18
CA ASP A 51 0.91 -4.26 -5.24
C ASP A 51 0.23 -4.62 -3.90
N GLU A 52 -0.90 -3.97 -3.57
CA GLU A 52 -1.71 -4.26 -2.38
C GLU A 52 -2.85 -5.28 -2.61
N GLU A 53 -3.26 -5.56 -3.85
CA GLU A 53 -4.14 -6.69 -4.19
C GLU A 53 -3.36 -8.02 -4.18
N VAL A 54 -2.85 -8.40 -3.01
CA VAL A 54 -2.82 -9.82 -2.66
C VAL A 54 -4.29 -10.22 -2.51
N PRO A 55 -4.83 -11.18 -3.30
CA PRO A 55 -6.21 -11.60 -3.14
C PRO A 55 -6.44 -12.02 -1.68
N PRO A 56 -7.66 -11.88 -1.14
CA PRO A 56 -7.97 -12.46 0.15
C PRO A 56 -7.85 -13.98 0.00
N SER A 57 -6.65 -14.52 0.23
CA SER A 57 -6.48 -15.93 0.56
C SER A 57 -7.19 -16.11 1.89
N ASN A 58 -8.43 -16.60 1.76
CA ASN A 58 -9.30 -17.20 2.77
C ASN A 58 -8.76 -17.15 4.23
N PRO A 59 -9.49 -16.55 5.19
CA PRO A 59 -9.06 -16.52 6.58
C PRO A 59 -9.13 -17.92 7.21
N ASN A 60 -8.01 -18.64 7.23
CA ASN A 60 -7.77 -19.68 8.23
C ASN A 60 -6.71 -19.16 9.22
N PRO A 61 -7.03 -18.96 10.51
CA PRO A 61 -6.14 -18.35 11.48
C PRO A 61 -5.21 -19.40 12.11
N ALA A 62 -3.93 -19.39 11.78
CA ALA A 62 -2.84 -19.77 12.70
C ALA A 62 -1.49 -19.31 12.13
N PRO A 63 -0.60 -18.68 12.93
CA PRO A 63 0.80 -18.51 12.56
C PRO A 63 1.42 -19.87 12.25
N GLN A 64 1.90 -20.08 11.03
CA GLN A 64 2.69 -21.26 10.70
C GLN A 64 4.02 -21.17 11.46
N GLN A 65 4.14 -21.96 12.53
CA GLN A 65 5.44 -22.21 13.17
C GLN A 65 6.36 -22.93 12.17
N PRO A 66 7.69 -22.76 12.27
CA PRO A 66 8.64 -23.41 11.38
C PRO A 66 8.44 -24.94 11.43
N VAL A 67 8.30 -25.58 10.28
CA VAL A 67 8.30 -27.04 10.16
C VAL A 67 9.66 -27.57 10.59
N ASN A 68 9.77 -27.97 11.85
CA ASN A 68 10.84 -28.81 12.38
C ASN A 68 10.39 -30.27 12.27
N ASN A 69 10.66 -30.90 11.12
CA ASN A 69 10.49 -32.34 10.96
C ASN A 69 11.32 -33.08 12.03
N PRO A 70 10.73 -33.94 12.88
CA PRO A 70 11.50 -34.92 13.63
C PRO A 70 12.09 -35.92 12.64
N VAL A 71 13.41 -36.07 12.70
CA VAL A 71 14.15 -37.18 12.09
C VAL A 71 13.42 -38.48 12.41
N ASN A 72 12.91 -39.17 11.39
CA ASN A 72 12.45 -40.54 11.53
C ASN A 72 13.69 -41.41 11.81
N ASN A 73 14.02 -41.58 13.09
CA ASN A 73 14.98 -42.60 13.51
C ASN A 73 14.43 -43.97 13.10
N PRO A 74 15.25 -44.87 12.53
CA PRO A 74 14.80 -46.23 12.24
C PRO A 74 14.28 -46.86 13.54
N VAL A 75 13.02 -47.31 13.50
CA VAL A 75 12.39 -48.12 14.55
C VAL A 75 13.25 -49.38 14.75
N VAL A 76 14.14 -49.36 15.74
CA VAL A 76 14.72 -50.56 16.33
C VAL A 76 13.63 -51.13 17.22
N ASN A 77 12.95 -52.18 16.77
CA ASN A 77 12.03 -52.94 17.60
C ASN A 77 12.84 -53.96 18.41
N PRO A 78 12.98 -53.82 19.74
CA PRO A 78 13.57 -54.85 20.57
C PRO A 78 12.58 -56.00 20.69
N THR A 79 13.02 -57.17 20.25
CA THR A 79 12.50 -58.51 20.54
C THR A 79 11.77 -58.63 21.88
N ASP A 80 10.49 -59.00 21.82
CA ASP A 80 9.75 -59.82 22.80
C ASP A 80 8.36 -60.09 22.18
N ASN A 81 7.67 -61.21 22.25
CA ASN A 81 7.80 -62.48 22.94
C ASN A 81 6.72 -63.39 22.32
N SER A 82 7.05 -64.67 22.15
CA SER A 82 6.16 -65.79 22.45
C SER A 82 4.72 -65.74 21.90
N SER A 83 4.49 -66.40 20.76
CA SER A 83 3.52 -67.51 20.63
C SER A 83 3.23 -67.82 19.16
N THR A 84 3.69 -68.99 18.71
CA THR A 84 3.16 -69.91 17.67
C THR A 84 4.37 -70.82 17.34
N SER A 85 4.68 -71.86 18.11
CA SER A 85 3.99 -73.15 18.20
C SER A 85 3.95 -73.87 16.85
N ILE A 86 5.00 -74.62 16.51
CA ILE A 86 5.00 -76.04 16.08
C ILE A 86 6.37 -76.62 16.48
#